data_AF-A0A1E4GAH9-F1
#
_entry.id   AF-A0A1E4GAH9-F1
#
_cell.length_a   1.000
_cell.length_b   1.000
_cell.length_c   1.000
_cell.angle_alpha   90.00
_cell.angle_beta   90.00
_cell.angle_gamma   90.00
#
_symmetry.space_group_name_H-M   'P 1'
#
loop_
_entity.id
_entity.type
_entity.pdbx_description
1 polymer ?
#
loop_
_entity_poly.entity_id
_entity_poly.type
_entity_poly.pdbx_seq_one_letter_code
_entity_poly.pdbx_strand_id
1 'polypeptide(L)'
;MAYEIPTFKAPTFTPPSAAGFNSSRWVGLAEGAVLIGGTFVIERFGLVDLHALPIHPLTIVVALLAVQYGAVGGIVSASAATCLSVIGGSLPARVVGEDYYEYLATMWSMPLLWMLLAVLLGIISDTNLRALDKAHSELQALRQERDAISAQYDVLAQRARRLERIAAGFERKSVRQN
;
A
#
# COMPACT_ATOMS: atom_id res chain seq x y z
N MET A 1 8.75 -59.44 7.54
CA MET A 1 8.73 -58.35 6.53
C MET A 1 8.11 -57.13 7.20
N ALA A 2 8.93 -56.26 7.78
CA ALA A 2 8.46 -55.06 8.45
C ALA A 2 8.15 -53.99 7.40
N TYR A 3 6.93 -53.47 7.40
CA TYR A 3 6.47 -52.42 6.49
C TYR A 3 6.89 -51.07 7.08
N GLU A 4 7.92 -50.45 6.51
CA GLU A 4 8.31 -49.08 6.88
C GLU A 4 7.23 -48.10 6.40
N ILE A 5 6.63 -47.39 7.35
CA ILE A 5 5.70 -46.30 7.07
C ILE A 5 6.54 -45.11 6.60
N PRO A 6 6.35 -44.58 5.38
CA PRO A 6 7.05 -43.38 4.96
C PRO A 6 6.63 -42.21 5.86
N THR A 7 7.56 -41.70 6.65
CA THR A 7 7.36 -40.54 7.52
C THR A 7 7.19 -39.28 6.67
N PHE A 8 5.99 -38.72 6.72
CA PHE A 8 5.67 -37.46 6.05
C PHE A 8 6.37 -36.30 6.75
N LYS A 9 7.32 -35.67 6.06
CA LYS A 9 7.97 -34.42 6.52
C LYS A 9 7.00 -33.27 6.26
N ALA A 10 6.41 -32.72 7.32
CA ALA A 10 5.55 -31.55 7.22
C ALA A 10 6.29 -30.39 6.55
N PRO A 11 5.63 -29.59 5.68
CA PRO A 11 6.24 -28.40 5.11
C PRO A 11 6.67 -27.47 6.24
N THR A 12 7.97 -27.13 6.26
CA THR A 12 8.53 -26.19 7.22
C THR A 12 7.95 -24.80 6.96
N PHE A 13 7.16 -24.32 7.91
CA PHE A 13 6.66 -22.96 7.96
C PHE A 13 7.83 -22.00 8.24
N THR A 14 8.32 -21.32 7.21
CA THR A 14 9.12 -20.11 7.41
C THR A 14 8.15 -18.93 7.49
N PRO A 15 7.98 -18.28 8.66
CA PRO A 15 7.20 -17.05 8.72
C PRO A 15 7.81 -16.04 7.73
N PRO A 16 6.99 -15.30 6.98
CA PRO A 16 7.50 -14.24 6.12
C PRO A 16 8.33 -13.28 6.97
N SER A 17 9.60 -13.11 6.61
CA SER A 17 10.51 -12.20 7.27
C SER A 17 9.92 -10.79 7.29
N ALA A 18 9.57 -10.32 8.48
CA ALA A 18 9.12 -8.96 8.74
C ALA A 18 10.30 -7.98 8.63
N ALA A 19 10.76 -7.68 7.41
CA ALA A 19 11.64 -6.55 7.13
C ALA A 19 11.78 -6.31 5.61
N GLY A 20 10.67 -6.27 4.88
CA GLY A 20 10.66 -5.64 3.56
C GLY A 20 10.63 -4.12 3.75
N PHE A 21 11.79 -3.46 3.81
CA PHE A 21 11.87 -2.01 3.57
C PHE A 21 11.43 -1.78 2.12
N ASN A 22 10.14 -1.51 1.94
CA ASN A 22 9.49 -1.37 0.64
C ASN A 22 10.08 -0.15 -0.10
N SER A 23 10.87 -0.42 -1.15
CA SER A 23 11.49 0.57 -2.04
C SER A 23 10.47 1.53 -2.67
N SER A 24 9.19 1.13 -2.73
CA SER A 24 8.08 1.95 -3.19
C SER A 24 7.89 3.25 -2.38
N ARG A 25 8.20 3.24 -1.08
CA ARG A 25 8.05 4.44 -0.22
C ARG A 25 9.04 5.54 -0.57
N TRP A 26 10.25 5.18 -1.01
CA TRP A 26 11.30 6.13 -1.39
C TRP A 26 11.04 6.76 -2.76
N VAL A 27 10.47 5.99 -3.70
CA VAL A 27 10.00 6.52 -4.99
C VAL A 27 8.91 7.55 -4.76
N GLY A 28 7.98 7.28 -3.83
CA GLY A 28 6.92 8.23 -3.50
C GLY A 28 7.37 9.52 -2.85
N LEU A 29 8.37 9.45 -1.97
CA LEU A 29 8.99 10.64 -1.39
C LEU A 29 9.73 11.46 -2.47
N ALA A 30 10.40 10.78 -3.42
CA ALA A 30 11.10 11.45 -4.52
C ALA A 30 10.11 12.12 -5.48
N GLU A 31 9.03 11.45 -5.86
CA GLU A 31 7.97 12.01 -6.71
C GLU A 31 7.25 13.17 -6.02
N GLY A 32 6.95 13.05 -4.73
CA GLY A 32 6.41 14.13 -3.93
C GLY A 32 7.34 15.34 -3.86
N ALA A 33 8.65 15.12 -3.69
CA ALA A 33 9.65 16.19 -3.72
C ALA A 33 9.72 16.87 -5.10
N VAL A 34 9.58 16.11 -6.19
CA VAL A 34 9.55 16.65 -7.56
C VAL A 34 8.30 17.49 -7.80
N LEU A 35 7.12 17.05 -7.35
CA LEU A 35 5.88 17.82 -7.53
C LEU A 35 5.88 19.11 -6.72
N ILE A 36 6.31 19.05 -5.46
CA ILE A 36 6.41 20.22 -4.57
C ILE A 36 7.49 21.20 -5.09
N GLY A 37 8.63 20.67 -5.54
CA GLY A 37 9.67 21.47 -6.18
C GLY A 37 9.20 22.10 -7.50
N GLY A 38 8.42 21.38 -8.30
CA GLY A 38 7.86 21.86 -9.55
C GLY A 38 6.90 23.03 -9.36
N THR A 39 5.97 22.94 -8.40
CA THR A 39 5.05 24.06 -8.10
C THR A 39 5.80 25.30 -7.62
N PHE A 40 6.86 25.11 -6.83
CA PHE A 40 7.69 26.21 -6.35
C PHE A 40 8.47 26.93 -7.44
N VAL A 41 9.03 26.18 -8.39
CA VAL A 41 9.74 26.77 -9.53
C VAL A 41 8.76 27.61 -10.36
N ILE A 42 7.55 27.12 -10.60
CA ILE A 42 6.51 27.86 -11.34
C ILE A 42 6.15 29.17 -10.62
N GLU A 43 5.98 29.12 -9.30
CA GLU A 43 5.68 30.28 -8.47
C GLU A 43 6.84 31.29 -8.45
N ARG A 44 8.08 30.80 -8.31
CA ARG A 44 9.28 31.65 -8.26
C ARG A 44 9.57 32.37 -9.57
N PHE A 45 9.25 31.76 -10.70
CA PHE A 45 9.40 32.39 -12.01
C PHE A 45 8.23 33.34 -12.35
N GLY A 46 7.22 33.47 -11.49
CA GLY A 46 6.14 34.45 -11.64
C GLY A 46 5.26 34.21 -12.88
N LEU A 47 5.20 32.97 -13.38
CA LEU A 47 4.36 32.65 -14.55
C LEU A 47 2.86 32.74 -14.24
N VAL A 48 2.47 32.54 -12.98
CA VAL A 48 1.09 32.57 -12.50
C VAL A 48 1.05 33.18 -11.11
N ASP A 49 0.15 34.13 -10.88
CA ASP A 49 -0.06 34.71 -9.56
C ASP A 49 -0.97 33.77 -8.73
N LEU A 50 -0.33 32.84 -8.02
CA LEU A 50 -0.98 31.72 -7.34
C LEU A 50 -1.78 32.15 -6.11
N HIS A 51 -1.50 33.35 -5.59
CA HIS A 51 -2.24 33.99 -4.51
C HIS A 51 -3.62 34.48 -4.93
N ALA A 52 -3.85 34.71 -6.23
CA ALA A 52 -5.14 35.16 -6.75
C ALA A 52 -6.18 34.03 -6.84
N LEU A 53 -5.76 32.78 -6.70
CA LEU A 53 -6.64 31.61 -6.77
C LEU A 53 -7.28 31.33 -5.40
N PRO A 54 -8.58 31.02 -5.35
CA PRO A 54 -9.27 30.67 -4.09
C PRO A 54 -8.75 29.38 -3.47
N ILE A 55 -8.08 28.52 -4.26
CA ILE A 55 -7.47 27.26 -3.81
C ILE A 55 -6.00 27.29 -4.22
N HIS A 56 -5.11 27.31 -3.23
CA HIS A 56 -3.67 27.32 -3.47
C HIS A 56 -3.21 25.97 -4.08
N PRO A 57 -2.46 25.91 -5.19
CA PRO A 57 -2.14 24.62 -5.83
C PRO A 57 -1.36 23.62 -4.98
N LEU A 58 -0.59 24.10 -3.98
CA LEU A 58 0.02 23.22 -2.97
C LEU A 58 -1.02 22.36 -2.22
N THR A 59 -2.25 22.84 -2.03
CA THR A 59 -3.33 22.03 -1.44
C THR A 59 -3.62 20.77 -2.25
N ILE A 60 -3.60 20.87 -3.58
CA ILE A 60 -3.88 19.76 -4.49
C ILE A 60 -2.72 18.76 -4.42
N VAL A 61 -1.48 19.24 -4.41
CA VAL A 61 -0.29 18.38 -4.29
C VAL A 61 -0.31 17.62 -2.96
N VAL A 62 -0.59 18.31 -1.86
CA VAL A 62 -0.70 17.71 -0.52
C VAL A 62 -1.83 16.67 -0.48
N ALA A 63 -2.99 17.00 -1.04
CA ALA A 63 -4.12 16.07 -1.13
C ALA A 63 -3.77 14.84 -1.96
N LEU A 64 -3.13 15.01 -3.11
CA LEU A 64 -2.71 13.92 -4.00
C LEU A 64 -1.74 12.98 -3.28
N LEU A 65 -0.75 13.52 -2.60
CA LEU A 65 0.24 12.73 -1.85
C LEU A 65 -0.38 12.05 -0.63
N ALA A 66 -1.33 12.69 0.04
CA ALA A 66 -2.11 12.06 1.11
C ALA A 66 -2.95 10.90 0.58
N VAL A 67 -3.52 11.04 -0.62
CA VAL A 67 -4.33 9.99 -1.23
C VAL A 67 -3.47 8.80 -1.67
N GLN A 68 -2.33 9.06 -2.29
CA GLN A 68 -1.46 8.04 -2.89
C GLN A 68 -0.60 7.31 -1.86
N TYR A 69 -0.11 8.02 -0.85
CA TYR A 69 0.85 7.49 0.14
C TYR A 69 0.27 7.40 1.56
N GLY A 70 -1.00 7.78 1.73
CA GLY A 70 -1.68 7.75 3.03
C GLY A 70 -1.28 8.91 3.93
N ALA A 71 -1.58 8.78 5.23
CA ALA A 71 -1.40 9.85 6.21
C ALA A 71 0.06 10.33 6.32
N VAL A 72 1.02 9.41 6.26
CA VAL A 72 2.44 9.75 6.38
C VAL A 72 2.90 10.60 5.19
N GLY A 73 2.51 10.24 3.96
CA GLY A 73 2.85 11.03 2.77
C GLY A 73 2.19 12.40 2.76
N GLY A 74 0.93 12.47 3.20
CA GLY A 74 0.22 13.73 3.40
C GLY A 74 0.95 14.66 4.37
N ILE A 75 1.34 14.18 5.55
CA ILE A 75 2.02 15.01 6.57
C ILE A 75 3.38 15.51 6.07
N VAL A 76 4.17 14.65 5.44
CA VAL A 76 5.47 15.05 4.87
C VAL A 76 5.28 16.10 3.78
N SER A 77 4.26 15.95 2.92
CA SER A 77 3.97 16.95 1.89
C SER A 77 3.48 18.28 2.45
N ALA A 78 2.61 18.28 3.46
CA ALA A 78 2.11 19.49 4.09
C ALA A 78 3.23 20.26 4.82
N SER A 79 4.13 19.55 5.50
CA SER A 79 5.30 20.17 6.12
C SER A 79 6.28 20.74 5.09
N ALA A 80 6.52 20.02 3.99
CA ALA A 80 7.33 20.52 2.88
C ALA A 80 6.72 21.76 2.21
N ALA A 81 5.41 21.76 1.94
CA ALA A 81 4.69 22.92 1.41
C ALA A 81 4.76 24.13 2.35
N THR A 82 4.64 23.91 3.66
CA THR A 82 4.79 24.96 4.68
C THR A 82 6.19 25.54 4.68
N CYS A 83 7.23 24.69 4.67
CA CYS A 83 8.63 25.12 4.63
C CYS A 83 8.92 25.94 3.37
N LEU A 84 8.43 25.50 2.22
CA LEU A 84 8.58 26.20 0.96
C LEU A 84 7.91 27.57 0.95
N SER A 85 6.68 27.66 1.47
CA SER A 85 5.95 28.93 1.57
C SER A 85 6.72 29.93 2.46
N VAL A 86 7.33 29.44 3.54
CA VAL A 86 8.16 30.30 4.41
C VAL A 86 9.43 30.78 3.70
N ILE A 87 10.11 29.90 2.97
CA ILE A 87 11.36 30.24 2.26
C ILE A 87 11.07 31.11 1.01
N GLY A 88 9.94 30.90 0.36
CA GLY A 88 9.51 31.60 -0.85
C GLY A 88 9.11 33.07 -0.62
N GLY A 89 8.86 33.45 0.64
CA GLY A 89 8.41 34.80 0.98
C GLY A 89 6.95 35.07 0.65
N SER A 90 6.14 34.02 0.46
CA SER A 90 4.69 34.07 0.20
C SER A 90 3.87 34.36 1.46
N LEU A 91 4.51 34.77 2.56
CA LEU A 91 3.83 35.21 3.77
C LEU A 91 3.15 36.56 3.55
N PRO A 92 1.92 36.74 4.04
CA PRO A 92 1.26 38.05 3.98
C PRO A 92 2.14 39.08 4.70
N ALA A 93 2.35 40.25 4.09
CA ALA A 93 3.06 41.33 4.74
C ALA A 93 2.17 41.89 5.86
N ARG A 94 2.71 42.00 7.09
CA ARG A 94 1.99 42.59 8.21
C ARG A 94 1.67 44.05 7.91
N VAL A 95 0.40 44.42 7.99
CA VAL A 95 -0.02 45.81 7.78
C VAL A 95 0.31 46.64 9.02
N VAL A 96 0.79 47.87 8.83
CA VAL A 96 1.12 48.77 9.94
C VAL A 96 -0.16 49.12 10.69
N GLY A 97 -0.24 48.76 11.97
CA GLY A 97 -1.42 48.95 12.82
C GLY A 97 -2.28 47.70 13.04
N GLU A 98 -1.94 46.58 12.39
CA GLU A 98 -2.61 45.29 12.56
C GLU A 98 -2.25 44.65 13.91
N ASP A 99 -3.24 44.08 14.59
CA ASP A 99 -3.04 43.34 15.83
C ASP A 99 -2.15 42.12 15.57
N TYR A 100 -1.22 41.87 16.49
CA TYR A 100 -0.28 40.75 16.40
C TYR A 100 -1.02 39.41 16.29
N TYR A 101 -2.15 39.25 16.99
CA TYR A 101 -2.92 38.02 17.00
C TYR A 101 -3.66 37.77 15.68
N GLU A 102 -4.18 38.82 15.03
CA GLU A 102 -4.87 38.71 13.73
C GLU A 102 -3.89 38.30 12.62
N TYR A 103 -2.70 38.90 12.63
CA TYR A 103 -1.63 38.53 11.72
C TYR A 103 -1.21 37.06 11.88
N LEU A 104 -1.02 36.61 13.12
CA LEU A 104 -0.57 35.25 13.41
C LEU A 104 -1.65 34.22 13.03
N ALA A 105 -2.93 34.51 13.29
CA ALA A 105 -4.04 33.65 12.88
C ALA A 105 -4.09 33.49 11.35
N THR A 106 -3.91 34.59 10.62
CA THR A 106 -3.91 34.57 9.15
C THR A 106 -2.73 33.78 8.60
N MET A 107 -1.53 33.98 9.18
CA MET A 107 -0.30 33.29 8.80
C MET A 107 -0.39 31.76 8.98
N TRP A 108 -1.04 31.28 10.05
CA TRP A 108 -1.16 29.85 10.33
C TRP A 108 -2.35 29.16 9.67
N SER A 109 -3.33 29.92 9.17
CA SER A 109 -4.56 29.37 8.58
C SER A 109 -4.29 28.38 7.43
N MET A 110 -3.41 28.73 6.49
CA MET A 110 -3.08 27.89 5.34
C MET A 110 -2.29 26.63 5.69
N PRO A 111 -1.18 26.70 6.46
CA PRO A 111 -0.46 25.52 6.91
C PRO A 111 -1.35 24.54 7.71
N LEU A 112 -2.22 25.06 8.57
CA LEU A 112 -3.17 24.24 9.32
C LEU A 112 -4.17 23.56 8.39
N LEU A 113 -4.67 24.26 7.37
CA LEU A 113 -5.57 23.69 6.36
C LEU A 113 -4.90 22.54 5.60
N TRP A 114 -3.63 22.70 5.19
CA TRP A 114 -2.88 21.64 4.51
C TRP A 114 -2.68 20.42 5.41
N MET A 115 -2.32 20.62 6.67
CA MET A 115 -2.18 19.52 7.64
C MET A 115 -3.51 18.81 7.89
N LEU A 116 -4.59 19.56 8.07
CA LEU A 116 -5.92 18.99 8.29
C LEU A 116 -6.38 18.16 7.08
N LEU A 117 -6.19 18.70 5.87
CA LEU A 117 -6.52 18.02 4.63
C LEU A 117 -5.67 16.75 4.43
N ALA A 118 -4.36 16.85 4.67
CA ALA A 118 -3.43 15.74 4.60
C ALA A 118 -3.81 14.59 5.54
N VAL A 119 -4.16 14.92 6.78
CA VAL A 119 -4.52 13.92 7.78
C VAL A 119 -5.86 13.28 7.45
N LEU A 120 -6.89 14.07 7.11
CA LEU A 120 -8.21 13.53 6.79
C LEU A 120 -8.18 12.60 5.58
N LEU A 121 -7.61 13.06 4.46
CA LEU A 121 -7.49 12.24 3.24
C LEU A 121 -6.58 11.05 3.47
N GLY A 122 -5.49 11.25 4.20
CA GLY A 122 -4.54 10.19 4.50
C GLY A 122 -5.14 9.06 5.35
N ILE A 123 -5.99 9.37 6.33
CA ILE A 123 -6.70 8.35 7.13
C ILE A 123 -7.67 7.54 6.26
N ILE A 124 -8.42 8.22 5.39
CA ILE A 124 -9.37 7.57 4.47
C ILE A 124 -8.62 6.64 3.53
N SER A 125 -7.54 7.12 2.90
CA SER A 125 -6.71 6.31 2.02
C SER A 125 -6.06 5.13 2.73
N ASP A 126 -5.49 5.34 3.91
CA ASP A 126 -4.91 4.26 4.72
C ASP A 126 -5.93 3.15 5.01
N THR A 127 -7.18 3.54 5.29
CA THR A 127 -8.25 2.59 5.56
C THR A 127 -8.58 1.77 4.31
N ASN A 128 -8.65 2.41 3.15
CA ASN A 128 -8.90 1.74 1.87
C ASN A 128 -7.74 0.81 1.47
N LEU A 129 -6.50 1.27 1.58
CA LEU A 129 -5.29 0.48 1.30
C LEU A 129 -5.23 -0.77 2.18
N ARG A 130 -5.48 -0.62 3.48
CA ARG A 130 -5.52 -1.76 4.42
C ARG A 130 -6.64 -2.73 4.11
N ALA A 131 -7.80 -2.26 3.67
CA ALA A 131 -8.92 -3.12 3.27
C ALA A 131 -8.57 -3.95 2.02
N LEU A 132 -7.91 -3.33 1.03
CA LEU A 132 -7.42 -4.01 -0.17
C LEU A 132 -6.36 -5.06 0.17
N ASP A 133 -5.39 -4.72 1.03
CA ASP A 133 -4.33 -5.64 1.45
C ASP A 133 -4.91 -6.87 2.17
N LYS A 134 -5.89 -6.66 3.06
CA LYS A 134 -6.59 -7.75 3.75
C LYS A 134 -7.29 -8.68 2.76
N ALA A 135 -8.09 -8.13 1.85
CA ALA A 135 -8.79 -8.91 0.83
C ALA A 135 -7.81 -9.72 -0.03
N HIS A 136 -6.66 -9.14 -0.39
CA HIS A 136 -5.64 -9.84 -1.16
C HIS A 136 -4.99 -10.98 -0.36
N SER A 137 -4.70 -10.75 0.92
CA SER A 137 -4.13 -11.77 1.81
C SER A 137 -5.07 -12.96 2.03
N GLU A 138 -6.38 -12.70 2.16
CA GLU A 138 -7.41 -13.74 2.30
C GLU A 138 -7.52 -14.57 1.02
N LEU A 139 -7.50 -13.93 -0.15
CA LEU A 139 -7.49 -14.64 -1.43
C LEU A 139 -6.26 -15.51 -1.60
N GLN A 140 -5.08 -15.04 -1.15
CA GLN A 140 -3.86 -15.84 -1.19
C GLN A 140 -3.95 -17.04 -0.25
N ALA A 141 -4.48 -16.87 0.97
CA ALA A 141 -4.68 -17.97 1.92
C ALA A 141 -5.65 -19.04 1.37
N LEU A 142 -6.80 -18.62 0.82
CA LEU A 142 -7.77 -19.54 0.22
C LEU A 142 -7.21 -20.31 -0.99
N ARG A 143 -6.39 -19.64 -1.82
CA ARG A 143 -5.70 -20.30 -2.94
C ARG A 143 -4.74 -21.37 -2.44
N GLN A 144 -3.96 -21.07 -1.40
CA GLN A 144 -3.04 -22.04 -0.79
C GLN A 144 -3.78 -23.25 -0.22
N GLU A 145 -4.91 -23.04 0.47
CA GLU A 145 -5.74 -24.12 1.00
C GLU A 145 -6.31 -25.00 -0.11
N ARG A 146 -6.85 -24.39 -1.17
CA ARG A 146 -7.38 -25.12 -2.34
C ARG A 146 -6.30 -25.97 -3.00
N ASP A 147 -5.11 -25.41 -3.19
CA ASP A 147 -4.01 -26.10 -3.84
C ASP A 147 -3.54 -27.29 -2.97
N ALA A 148 -3.49 -27.13 -1.64
CA ALA A 148 -3.20 -28.23 -0.71
C ALA A 148 -4.26 -29.35 -0.76
N ILE A 149 -5.55 -29.01 -0.82
CA ILE A 149 -6.64 -29.99 -0.94
C ILE A 149 -6.55 -30.74 -2.28
N SER A 150 -6.29 -30.03 -3.38
CA SER A 150 -6.14 -30.65 -4.71
C SER A 150 -5.01 -31.68 -4.75
N ALA A 151 -3.88 -31.37 -4.11
CA ALA A 151 -2.75 -32.29 -3.99
C ALA A 151 -3.13 -33.55 -3.21
N GLN A 152 -3.97 -33.45 -2.17
CA GLN A 152 -4.46 -34.61 -1.43
C GLN A 152 -5.40 -35.48 -2.28
N TYR A 153 -6.29 -34.87 -3.06
CA TYR A 153 -7.16 -35.58 -4.00
C TYR A 153 -6.36 -36.35 -5.07
N ASP A 154 -5.29 -35.75 -5.60
CA ASP A 154 -4.42 -36.42 -6.57
C ASP A 154 -3.75 -37.66 -5.98
N VAL A 155 -3.29 -37.58 -4.73
CA VAL A 155 -2.72 -38.73 -4.01
C VAL A 155 -3.77 -39.83 -3.81
N LEU A 156 -5.00 -39.48 -3.43
CA LEU A 156 -6.10 -40.44 -3.27
C LEU A 156 -6.47 -41.10 -4.61
N ALA A 157 -6.56 -40.31 -5.67
CA ALA A 157 -6.86 -40.80 -7.02
C ALA A 157 -5.76 -41.73 -7.56
N GLN A 158 -4.48 -41.45 -7.25
CA GLN A 158 -3.37 -42.34 -7.59
C GLN A 158 -3.45 -43.67 -6.82
N ARG A 159 -3.80 -43.63 -5.53
CA ARG A 159 -3.98 -44.84 -4.71
C ARG A 159 -5.14 -45.69 -5.21
N ALA A 160 -6.28 -45.09 -5.52
CA ALA A 160 -7.44 -45.79 -6.10
C ALA A 160 -7.06 -46.48 -7.42
N ARG A 161 -6.43 -45.75 -8.36
CA ARG A 161 -5.95 -46.30 -9.64
C ARG A 161 -4.92 -47.43 -9.47
N ARG A 162 -4.14 -47.43 -8.38
CA ARG A 162 -3.21 -48.53 -8.07
C ARG A 162 -3.98 -49.79 -7.64
N LEU A 163 -4.99 -49.65 -6.80
CA LEU A 163 -5.81 -50.76 -6.32
C LEU A 163 -6.63 -51.37 -7.46
N GLU A 164 -7.24 -50.56 -8.33
CA GLU A 164 -7.96 -51.04 -9.52
C GLU A 164 -7.07 -51.87 -10.45
N ARG A 165 -5.84 -51.41 -10.71
CA ARG A 165 -4.86 -52.16 -11.52
C ARG A 165 -4.50 -53.52 -10.90
N ILE A 166 -4.42 -53.58 -9.57
CA ILE A 166 -4.16 -54.83 -8.85
C ILE A 166 -5.35 -55.78 -8.97
N ALA A 167 -6.58 -55.29 -8.73
CA ALA A 167 -7.81 -56.08 -8.82
C ALA A 167 -8.03 -56.65 -10.23
N ALA A 168 -7.90 -55.82 -11.27
CA ALA A 168 -8.04 -56.26 -12.66
C ALA A 168 -6.98 -57.31 -13.07
N GLY A 169 -5.78 -57.25 -12.46
CA GLY A 169 -4.74 -58.27 -12.66
C GLY A 169 -5.11 -59.64 -12.10
N PHE A 170 -5.86 -59.68 -10.99
CA PHE A 170 -6.36 -60.92 -10.41
C PHE A 170 -7.51 -61.54 -11.22
N GLU A 171 -8.45 -60.70 -11.69
CA GLU A 171 -9.59 -61.15 -12.49
C GLU A 171 -9.16 -61.72 -13.85
N ARG A 172 -8.12 -61.15 -14.47
CA ARG A 172 -7.55 -61.70 -15.71
C ARG A 172 -6.83 -63.05 -15.51
N LYS A 173 -6.31 -63.31 -14.32
CA LYS A 173 -5.65 -64.58 -13.98
C LYS A 173 -6.65 -65.70 -13.73
N SER A 174 -7.80 -65.41 -13.12
CA SER A 174 -8.84 -66.42 -12.87
C SER A 174 -9.54 -66.88 -14.16
N VAL A 175 -9.74 -65.98 -15.14
CA VAL A 175 -10.38 -66.33 -16.42
C VAL A 175 -9.48 -67.20 -17.32
N ARG A 176 -8.16 -67.19 -17.15
CA ARG A 176 -7.22 -67.97 -17.97
C ARG A 176 -6.99 -69.41 -17.46
N GLN A 177 -7.51 -69.76 -16.29
CA GLN A 177 -7.39 -71.10 -15.71
C GLN A 177 -8.64 -71.98 -15.87
N ASN A 178 -9.66 -71.49 -16.57
CA ASN A 178 -10.76 -72.27 -17.15
C ASN A 178 -10.53 -72.44 -18.65
#